data_AF-A0A2K0TTU5-F1
#
_entry.id   AF-A0A2K0TTU5-F1
#
_cell.length_a   1.000
_cell.length_b   1.000
_cell.length_c   1.000
_cell.angle_alpha   90.00
_cell.angle_beta   90.00
_cell.angle_gamma   90.00
#
_symmetry.space_group_name_H-M   'P 1'
#
loop_
_entity.id
_entity.type
_entity.pdbx_description
1 polymer ?
#
loop_
_entity_poly.entity_id
_entity_poly.type
_entity_poly.pdbx_seq_one_letter_code
_entity_poly.pdbx_strand_id
1 'polypeptide(L)'
;MENPSRAPLLVRLAMTLLLTTNQFTLAYDLDPDSRESITSISKQMAEDLVSFYKGNELGQTPGLLPDPYYWWEAGAMMGTLVDYWYYTGDDAYNDITQQAFLFQVGDTNDYMPRNQTRTEGNDDQGFWGLSVMSAAEYNFPNPPADKPQWLGLAQAVFNTQASRWDTEYCDGGLRWQIFSWNNGYDYKNSISQACFFALGARLALYTGNQTYADWAEKAWDWMIDIKFINTTNWYVYDGASVNTNCTVLTPYQFTYNAGGMILGAAAMYNYTESQVWKDRLDNLVTGSKVFFTGPHNNIMTEVACESVGTCNVDEHSFKAYLSRWLANMTKWAPHTYNTIMPYLRASSIAAAKQCVGGKNKRMCGLIWNNGTYDGTTGVGQQMAALEITMANLIGDSAAPFTADRGGTSQGDPGGGGSDLGRNTPKGPDYRPINGGDRFGAAILTILVIASVVGAIGFLLLDETTGQGPMAQVKGLYSSAKGFYSSASAAITTLAAGGDLAAAAAARRKRSEKEKGVVVNEKAVANSRDSGSNGSLQGGSSNNTSPEAALIANRSARHSRAGRRRLSNMPVGWPQNPSLRNSVVVVAESSSAGASTEGSSNRAL
;
A
#
# COMPACT_ATOMS: atom_id res chain seq x y z
N MET A 1 -8.27 -8.67 77.74
CA MET A 1 -7.99 -9.16 76.37
C MET A 1 -9.19 -8.81 75.52
N GLU A 2 -8.93 -8.09 74.45
CA GLU A 2 -9.85 -7.16 73.78
C GLU A 2 -11.00 -7.82 73.03
N ASN A 3 -12.12 -7.09 73.05
CA ASN A 3 -13.36 -7.37 72.35
C ASN A 3 -13.25 -6.81 70.92
N PRO A 4 -13.51 -7.58 69.85
CA PRO A 4 -13.39 -7.08 68.49
C PRO A 4 -14.54 -6.12 68.19
N SER A 5 -14.18 -4.86 67.94
CA SER A 5 -15.07 -3.75 67.66
C SER A 5 -15.90 -3.97 66.39
N ARG A 6 -17.21 -3.77 66.54
CA ARG A 6 -18.21 -3.66 65.48
C ARG A 6 -17.82 -2.55 64.50
N ALA A 7 -17.42 -2.90 63.28
CA ALA A 7 -17.43 -1.95 62.17
C ALA A 7 -18.89 -1.55 61.86
N PRO A 8 -19.20 -0.27 61.55
CA PRO A 8 -20.56 0.17 61.29
C PRO A 8 -21.15 -0.56 60.08
N LEU A 9 -22.41 -0.99 60.18
CA LEU A 9 -23.18 -1.64 59.10
C LEU A 9 -23.15 -0.82 57.79
N LEU A 10 -23.05 0.51 57.92
CA LEU A 10 -22.91 1.48 56.82
C LEU A 10 -21.59 1.36 56.05
N VAL A 11 -20.48 1.00 56.70
CA VAL A 11 -19.18 0.79 56.03
C VAL A 11 -19.21 -0.52 55.23
N ARG A 12 -19.92 -1.54 55.74
CA ARG A 12 -20.13 -2.79 55.00
C ARG A 12 -21.05 -2.58 53.79
N LEU A 13 -22.14 -1.80 53.92
CA LEU A 13 -23.02 -1.46 52.80
C LEU A 13 -22.32 -0.59 51.73
N ALA A 14 -21.47 0.35 52.15
CA ALA A 14 -20.69 1.16 51.22
C ALA A 14 -19.64 0.31 50.48
N MET A 15 -19.00 -0.67 51.14
CA MET A 15 -18.11 -1.61 50.46
C MET A 15 -18.83 -2.57 49.52
N THR A 16 -20.03 -3.07 49.84
CA THR A 16 -20.80 -3.89 48.88
C THR A 16 -21.33 -3.07 47.72
N LEU A 17 -21.63 -1.78 47.88
CA LEU A 17 -22.07 -0.90 46.79
C LEU A 17 -20.90 -0.46 45.88
N LEU A 18 -19.67 -0.38 46.41
CA LEU A 18 -18.44 -0.15 45.62
C LEU A 18 -17.88 -1.43 44.95
N LEU A 19 -18.40 -2.62 45.26
CA LEU A 19 -18.02 -3.88 44.64
C LEU A 19 -19.04 -4.39 43.60
N THR A 20 -20.10 -3.62 43.30
CA THR A 20 -21.12 -3.97 42.29
C THR A 20 -21.05 -3.16 41.00
N THR A 21 -20.03 -2.33 40.77
CA THR A 21 -19.67 -1.93 39.40
C THR A 21 -18.89 -3.05 38.72
N ASN A 22 -19.49 -4.25 38.67
CA ASN A 22 -19.22 -5.14 37.55
C ASN A 22 -19.72 -4.37 36.34
N GLN A 23 -18.80 -3.74 35.62
CA GLN A 23 -19.08 -3.31 34.26
C GLN A 23 -19.43 -4.60 33.51
N PHE A 24 -20.73 -4.88 33.40
CA PHE A 24 -21.22 -5.71 32.31
C PHE A 24 -20.81 -4.95 31.05
N THR A 25 -19.67 -5.30 30.48
CA THR A 25 -19.19 -4.73 29.23
C THR A 25 -20.07 -5.30 28.13
N LEU A 26 -21.20 -4.63 27.92
CA LEU A 26 -21.97 -4.75 26.69
C LEU A 26 -21.09 -4.25 25.54
N ALA A 27 -21.32 -4.78 24.34
CA ALA A 27 -20.73 -4.24 23.12
C ALA A 27 -20.93 -2.72 23.04
N TYR A 28 -20.08 -2.02 22.28
CA TYR A 28 -20.29 -0.60 22.03
C TYR A 28 -21.70 -0.36 21.48
N ASP A 29 -22.49 0.46 22.19
CA ASP A 29 -23.78 0.94 21.72
C ASP A 29 -23.55 2.22 20.90
N LEU A 30 -23.12 2.02 19.65
CA LEU A 30 -22.82 3.11 18.74
C LEU A 30 -24.12 3.72 18.22
N ASP A 31 -24.38 4.97 18.62
CA ASP A 31 -25.26 5.88 17.91
C ASP A 31 -24.47 6.66 16.84
N PRO A 32 -24.66 6.38 15.53
CA PRO A 32 -23.96 7.07 14.45
C PRO A 32 -24.52 8.47 14.13
N ASP A 33 -25.58 8.93 14.79
CA ASP A 33 -26.06 10.33 14.71
C ASP A 33 -25.48 11.22 15.81
N SER A 34 -24.91 10.62 16.86
CA SER A 34 -24.36 11.37 17.99
C SER A 34 -22.85 11.52 17.89
N ARG A 35 -22.38 12.76 17.71
CA ARG A 35 -20.95 13.10 17.71
C ARG A 35 -20.25 12.63 19.00
N GLU A 36 -20.90 12.76 20.15
CA GLU A 36 -20.36 12.31 21.44
C GLU A 36 -20.19 10.79 21.48
N SER A 37 -21.19 10.05 21.03
CA SER A 37 -21.15 8.58 20.91
C SER A 37 -19.97 8.14 20.03
N ILE A 38 -19.88 8.71 18.82
CA ILE A 38 -18.83 8.35 17.86
C ILE A 38 -17.44 8.68 18.42
N THR A 39 -17.23 9.90 18.91
CA THR A 39 -15.91 10.33 19.43
C THR A 39 -15.48 9.54 20.68
N SER A 40 -16.40 9.25 21.60
CA SER A 40 -16.12 8.45 22.80
C SER A 40 -15.74 7.00 22.47
N ILE A 41 -16.44 6.37 21.51
CA ILE A 41 -16.15 5.00 21.07
C ILE A 41 -14.85 4.98 20.26
N SER A 42 -14.65 5.92 19.34
CA SER A 42 -13.41 6.06 18.57
C SER A 42 -12.19 6.22 19.46
N LYS A 43 -12.30 7.00 20.55
CA LYS A 43 -11.21 7.15 21.53
C LYS A 43 -10.80 5.80 22.14
N GLN A 44 -11.77 4.99 22.56
CA GLN A 44 -11.49 3.68 23.15
C GLN A 44 -10.91 2.69 22.12
N MET A 45 -11.42 2.70 20.89
CA MET A 45 -10.87 1.90 19.79
C MET A 45 -9.44 2.35 19.42
N ALA A 46 -9.15 3.65 19.45
CA ALA A 46 -7.81 4.19 19.21
C ALA A 46 -6.83 3.80 20.33
N GLU A 47 -7.24 3.87 21.59
CA GLU A 47 -6.46 3.34 22.72
C GLU A 47 -6.11 1.86 22.52
N ASP A 48 -7.09 1.05 22.11
CA ASP A 48 -6.90 -0.37 21.88
C ASP A 48 -6.00 -0.65 20.67
N LEU A 49 -6.14 0.10 19.58
CA LEU A 49 -5.26 0.04 18.42
C LEU A 49 -3.81 0.38 18.81
N VAL A 50 -3.61 1.49 19.53
CA VAL A 50 -2.28 1.94 19.98
C VAL A 50 -1.66 0.95 20.97
N SER A 51 -2.46 0.16 21.70
CA SER A 51 -1.94 -0.87 22.61
C SER A 51 -1.08 -1.96 21.91
N PHE A 52 -1.29 -2.18 20.60
CA PHE A 52 -0.48 -3.09 19.78
C PHE A 52 0.87 -2.48 19.37
N TYR A 53 0.97 -1.15 19.36
CA TYR A 53 2.18 -0.46 18.94
C TYR A 53 3.21 -0.41 20.08
N LYS A 54 4.43 -0.82 19.74
CA LYS A 54 5.58 -0.87 20.65
C LYS A 54 6.75 -0.02 20.17
N GLY A 55 6.69 0.54 18.97
CA GLY A 55 7.80 1.25 18.34
C GLY A 55 8.28 2.50 19.11
N ASN A 56 7.45 3.08 19.98
CA ASN A 56 7.80 4.21 20.84
C ASN A 56 8.45 3.80 22.18
N GLU A 57 8.50 2.51 22.51
CA GLU A 57 9.14 2.01 23.73
C GLU A 57 10.67 1.99 23.57
N LEU A 58 11.40 2.11 24.69
CA LEU A 58 12.86 2.11 24.68
C LEU A 58 13.41 0.80 24.10
N GLY A 59 14.31 0.92 23.12
CA GLY A 59 14.93 -0.24 22.46
C GLY A 59 14.10 -0.82 21.31
N GLN A 60 12.92 -0.28 21.03
CA GLN A 60 12.12 -0.61 19.86
C GLN A 60 12.41 0.33 18.70
N THR A 61 11.82 0.03 17.54
CA THR A 61 12.01 0.81 16.31
C THR A 61 10.73 1.59 15.99
N PRO A 62 10.74 2.94 16.02
CA PRO A 62 9.57 3.73 15.69
C PRO A 62 9.07 3.45 14.28
N GLY A 63 7.74 3.39 14.12
CA GLY A 63 7.10 3.07 12.85
C GLY A 63 7.14 1.60 12.45
N LEU A 64 7.52 0.69 13.35
CA LEU A 64 7.33 -0.76 13.18
C LEU A 64 6.28 -1.30 14.15
N LEU A 65 5.48 -2.23 13.65
CA LEU A 65 4.63 -3.10 14.46
C LEU A 65 5.38 -4.40 14.78
N PRO A 66 5.05 -5.07 15.90
CA PRO A 66 5.62 -6.39 16.20
C PRO A 66 5.12 -7.45 15.20
N ASP A 67 5.78 -8.60 15.16
CA ASP A 67 5.27 -9.76 14.41
C ASP A 67 3.80 -10.06 14.80
N PRO A 68 2.94 -10.43 13.83
CA PRO A 68 3.23 -10.81 12.44
C PRO A 68 3.03 -9.68 11.41
N TYR A 69 2.93 -8.42 11.84
CA TYR A 69 2.52 -7.31 10.97
C TYR A 69 3.67 -6.85 10.07
N TYR A 70 3.36 -6.61 8.80
CA TYR A 70 4.34 -6.11 7.84
C TYR A 70 4.56 -4.60 7.97
N TRP A 71 5.68 -4.13 7.41
CA TRP A 71 6.10 -2.73 7.50
C TRP A 71 5.07 -1.72 6.99
N TRP A 72 4.37 -2.03 5.90
CA TRP A 72 3.36 -1.16 5.33
C TRP A 72 2.14 -0.96 6.24
N GLU A 73 1.75 -1.99 7.00
CA GLU A 73 0.59 -1.93 7.89
C GLU A 73 0.84 -0.96 9.05
N ALA A 74 2.10 -0.82 9.49
CA ALA A 74 2.48 0.22 10.43
C ALA A 74 2.28 1.63 9.84
N GLY A 75 2.66 1.85 8.58
CA GLY A 75 2.39 3.10 7.86
C GLY A 75 0.90 3.39 7.75
N ALA A 76 0.11 2.36 7.45
CA ALA A 76 -1.35 2.45 7.37
C ALA A 76 -1.99 2.79 8.74
N MET A 77 -1.50 2.18 9.83
CA MET A 77 -1.89 2.51 11.20
C MET A 77 -1.58 3.97 11.55
N MET A 78 -0.40 4.47 11.17
CA MET A 78 -0.08 5.89 11.38
C MET A 78 -1.03 6.79 10.61
N GLY A 79 -1.43 6.41 9.39
CA GLY A 79 -2.51 7.07 8.64
C GLY A 79 -3.85 7.08 9.40
N THR A 80 -4.24 5.99 10.03
CA THR A 80 -5.46 5.94 10.87
C THR A 80 -5.38 6.85 12.09
N LEU A 81 -4.20 7.05 12.67
CA LEU A 81 -4.01 8.00 13.77
C LEU A 81 -4.06 9.47 13.31
N VAL A 82 -3.60 9.75 12.09
CA VAL A 82 -3.81 11.07 11.45
C VAL A 82 -5.31 11.35 11.26
N ASP A 83 -6.06 10.36 10.77
CA ASP A 83 -7.51 10.44 10.61
C ASP A 83 -8.22 10.62 11.96
N TYR A 84 -7.80 9.87 12.99
CA TYR A 84 -8.32 10.02 14.35
C TYR A 84 -8.20 11.45 14.86
N TRP A 85 -7.01 12.06 14.74
CA TRP A 85 -6.81 13.45 15.11
C TRP A 85 -7.70 14.38 14.28
N TYR A 86 -7.78 14.17 12.96
CA TYR A 86 -8.58 15.01 12.06
C TYR A 86 -10.09 14.96 12.38
N TYR A 87 -10.65 13.79 12.67
CA TYR A 87 -12.08 13.63 12.95
C TYR A 87 -12.48 14.07 14.36
N THR A 88 -11.63 13.80 15.35
CA THR A 88 -11.97 13.97 16.78
C THR A 88 -11.37 15.25 17.38
N GLY A 89 -10.26 15.74 16.85
CA GLY A 89 -9.45 16.81 17.43
C GLY A 89 -8.56 16.37 18.60
N ASP A 90 -8.55 15.09 18.95
CA ASP A 90 -7.69 14.53 20.01
C ASP A 90 -6.26 14.34 19.50
N ASP A 91 -5.29 14.99 20.15
CA ASP A 91 -3.88 15.01 19.77
C ASP A 91 -3.01 14.02 20.55
N ALA A 92 -3.60 13.15 21.37
CA ALA A 92 -2.88 12.22 22.26
C ALA A 92 -1.83 11.34 21.56
N TYR A 93 -2.00 11.05 20.26
CA TYR A 93 -1.13 10.18 19.49
C TYR A 93 -0.27 10.92 18.44
N ASN A 94 -0.35 12.24 18.38
CA ASN A 94 0.33 13.01 17.33
C ASN A 94 1.86 12.82 17.37
N ASP A 95 2.45 12.82 18.57
CA ASP A 95 3.89 12.69 18.77
C ASP A 95 4.41 11.32 18.30
N ILE A 96 3.73 10.23 18.66
CA ILE A 96 4.14 8.87 18.25
C ILE A 96 3.97 8.67 16.74
N THR A 97 2.94 9.28 16.15
CA THR A 97 2.67 9.25 14.71
C THR A 97 3.73 10.03 13.93
N GLN A 98 4.07 11.25 14.38
CA GLN A 98 5.13 12.04 13.77
C GLN A 98 6.49 11.35 13.88
N GLN A 99 6.82 10.78 15.04
CA GLN A 99 8.05 10.01 15.25
C GLN A 99 8.13 8.80 14.31
N ALA A 100 7.05 8.04 14.18
CA ALA A 100 6.98 6.88 13.31
C ALA A 100 7.21 7.24 11.84
N PHE A 101 6.50 8.27 11.32
CA PHE A 101 6.70 8.74 9.95
C PHE A 101 8.15 9.15 9.70
N LEU A 102 8.69 10.02 10.54
CA LEU A 102 10.04 10.57 10.36
C LEU A 102 11.15 9.52 10.50
N PHE A 103 10.93 8.45 11.27
CA PHE A 103 11.91 7.38 11.41
C PHE A 103 11.99 6.49 10.16
N GLN A 104 10.87 6.31 9.45
CA GLN A 104 10.77 5.36 8.33
C GLN A 104 11.04 5.98 6.95
N VAL A 105 11.38 7.27 6.88
CA VAL A 105 11.58 8.00 5.60
C VAL A 105 12.75 7.50 4.74
N GLY A 106 13.71 6.77 5.34
CA GLY A 106 14.91 6.28 4.66
C GLY A 106 15.97 7.36 4.39
N ASP A 107 17.12 6.95 3.84
CA ASP A 107 18.27 7.85 3.61
C ASP A 107 17.98 8.97 2.58
N THR A 108 17.01 8.73 1.70
CA THR A 108 16.64 9.59 0.56
C THR A 108 15.31 10.30 0.74
N ASN A 109 14.70 10.22 1.93
CA ASN A 109 13.40 10.82 2.26
C ASN A 109 12.28 10.39 1.30
N ASP A 110 12.22 9.11 0.96
CA ASP A 110 11.34 8.55 -0.07
C ASP A 110 10.53 7.34 0.42
N TYR A 111 10.61 7.01 1.72
CA TYR A 111 10.05 5.78 2.28
C TYR A 111 10.58 4.51 1.62
N MET A 112 11.87 4.50 1.24
CA MET A 112 12.57 3.28 0.83
C MET A 112 13.71 2.92 1.80
N PRO A 113 13.41 2.70 3.10
CA PRO A 113 14.44 2.40 4.10
C PRO A 113 15.12 1.06 3.82
N ARG A 114 16.47 1.04 3.89
CA ARG A 114 17.28 -0.14 3.55
C ARG A 114 16.89 -1.41 4.29
N ASN A 115 16.42 -1.28 5.54
CA ASN A 115 16.02 -2.42 6.36
C ASN A 115 14.80 -3.17 5.80
N GLN A 116 14.01 -2.54 4.92
CA GLN A 116 12.75 -3.10 4.41
C GLN A 116 12.87 -3.69 2.99
N THR A 117 14.05 -3.62 2.36
CA THR A 117 14.27 -4.06 0.97
C THR A 117 13.85 -5.50 0.63
N ARG A 118 13.72 -6.38 1.62
CA ARG A 118 13.28 -7.77 1.43
C ARG A 118 11.77 -7.94 1.26
N THR A 119 10.99 -6.95 1.68
CA THR A 119 9.52 -6.97 1.69
C THR A 119 8.92 -5.80 0.92
N GLU A 120 9.72 -4.79 0.57
CA GLU A 120 9.28 -3.54 -0.05
C GLU A 120 8.69 -3.69 -1.46
N GLY A 121 7.37 -3.54 -1.54
CA GLY A 121 6.60 -3.29 -2.75
C GLY A 121 6.26 -1.82 -2.99
N ASN A 122 5.76 -1.54 -4.19
CA ASN A 122 5.27 -0.20 -4.56
C ASN A 122 4.01 0.16 -3.77
N ASP A 123 3.18 -0.83 -3.45
CA ASP A 123 2.07 -0.71 -2.52
C ASP A 123 2.54 -0.42 -1.09
N ASP A 124 3.55 -1.13 -0.58
CA ASP A 124 4.10 -0.85 0.76
C ASP A 124 4.50 0.62 0.92
N GLN A 125 5.35 1.10 0.01
CA GLN A 125 5.77 2.51 -0.05
C GLN A 125 4.58 3.46 -0.31
N GLY A 126 3.62 3.01 -1.13
CA GLY A 126 2.40 3.73 -1.45
C GLY A 126 1.53 4.03 -0.23
N PHE A 127 1.39 3.09 0.70
CA PHE A 127 0.64 3.30 1.95
C PHE A 127 1.26 4.36 2.85
N TRP A 128 2.60 4.39 2.96
CA TRP A 128 3.31 5.47 3.65
C TRP A 128 3.08 6.82 2.95
N GLY A 129 3.23 6.86 1.62
CA GLY A 129 2.99 8.05 0.80
C GLY A 129 1.56 8.60 0.92
N LEU A 130 0.54 7.74 0.88
CA LEU A 130 -0.85 8.13 1.04
C LEU A 130 -1.14 8.66 2.45
N SER A 131 -0.47 8.12 3.48
CA SER A 131 -0.65 8.55 4.87
C SER A 131 -0.06 9.94 5.12
N VAL A 132 1.16 10.22 4.63
CA VAL A 132 1.70 11.59 4.71
C VAL A 132 0.99 12.57 3.79
N MET A 133 0.43 12.11 2.66
CA MET A 133 -0.43 12.95 1.84
C MET A 133 -1.68 13.39 2.63
N SER A 134 -2.27 12.50 3.45
CA SER A 134 -3.37 12.86 4.36
C SER A 134 -2.90 13.82 5.44
N ALA A 135 -1.70 13.62 6.01
CA ALA A 135 -1.13 14.54 6.99
C ALA A 135 -0.99 15.98 6.43
N ALA A 136 -0.55 16.12 5.17
CA ALA A 136 -0.51 17.42 4.49
C ALA A 136 -1.92 18.00 4.25
N GLU A 137 -2.85 17.17 3.76
CA GLU A 137 -4.23 17.56 3.48
C GLU A 137 -5.04 17.95 4.71
N TYR A 138 -4.74 17.40 5.89
CA TYR A 138 -5.43 17.73 7.13
C TYR A 138 -4.72 18.77 7.98
N ASN A 139 -3.58 19.31 7.52
CA ASN A 139 -2.72 20.18 8.33
C ASN A 139 -2.31 19.51 9.66
N PHE A 140 -2.04 18.20 9.63
CA PHE A 140 -1.43 17.50 10.74
C PHE A 140 -0.12 18.21 11.15
N PRO A 141 0.22 18.30 12.45
CA PRO A 141 1.37 19.08 12.91
C PRO A 141 2.63 18.82 12.07
N ASN A 142 3.18 19.89 11.50
CA ASN A 142 4.33 19.79 10.62
C ASN A 142 5.56 19.31 11.42
N PRO A 143 6.45 18.54 10.78
CA PRO A 143 7.76 18.23 11.34
C PRO A 143 8.57 19.51 11.59
N PRO A 144 9.60 19.45 12.45
CA PRO A 144 10.60 20.51 12.54
C PRO A 144 11.14 20.92 11.16
N ALA A 145 11.49 22.20 10.99
CA ALA A 145 11.84 22.76 9.69
C ALA A 145 13.09 22.13 9.04
N ASP A 146 13.96 21.48 9.82
CA ASP A 146 15.14 20.73 9.37
C ASP A 146 14.82 19.27 8.99
N LYS A 147 13.57 18.84 9.11
CA LYS A 147 13.07 17.50 8.77
C LYS A 147 12.23 17.53 7.49
N PRO A 148 12.18 16.42 6.74
CA PRO A 148 11.35 16.33 5.56
C PRO A 148 9.87 16.53 5.92
N GLN A 149 9.17 17.31 5.10
CA GLN A 149 7.79 17.73 5.33
C GLN A 149 6.83 16.77 4.63
N TRP A 150 5.58 16.67 5.11
CA TRP A 150 4.59 15.68 4.66
C TRP A 150 4.34 15.70 3.15
N LEU A 151 4.13 16.87 2.57
CA LEU A 151 3.96 17.06 1.13
C LEU A 151 5.23 16.67 0.36
N GLY A 152 6.42 17.07 0.84
CA GLY A 152 7.69 16.67 0.21
C GLY A 152 7.90 15.16 0.19
N LEU A 153 7.55 14.47 1.29
CA LEU A 153 7.60 13.00 1.37
C LEU A 153 6.60 12.34 0.41
N ALA A 154 5.37 12.86 0.31
CA ALA A 154 4.39 12.39 -0.66
C ALA A 154 4.88 12.55 -2.11
N GLN A 155 5.50 13.69 -2.43
CA GLN A 155 6.10 13.95 -3.75
C GLN A 155 7.26 12.99 -4.04
N ALA A 156 8.11 12.69 -3.05
CA ALA A 156 9.21 11.75 -3.19
C ALA A 156 8.73 10.32 -3.52
N VAL A 157 7.71 9.82 -2.81
CA VAL A 157 7.10 8.51 -3.11
C VAL A 157 6.54 8.50 -4.53
N PHE A 158 5.79 9.53 -4.92
CA PHE A 158 5.26 9.62 -6.28
C PHE A 158 6.37 9.63 -7.34
N ASN A 159 7.41 10.45 -7.15
CA ASN A 159 8.51 10.60 -8.11
C ASN A 159 9.26 9.28 -8.30
N THR A 160 9.58 8.58 -7.21
CA THR A 160 10.23 7.27 -7.28
C THR A 160 9.34 6.22 -7.94
N GLN A 161 8.01 6.22 -7.69
CA GLN A 161 7.08 5.31 -8.39
C GLN A 161 6.96 5.63 -9.88
N ALA A 162 6.79 6.90 -10.25
CA ALA A 162 6.69 7.33 -11.66
C ALA A 162 7.92 6.88 -12.48
N SER A 163 9.11 6.98 -11.89
CA SER A 163 10.36 6.52 -12.53
C SER A 163 10.48 4.99 -12.68
N ARG A 164 9.69 4.20 -11.95
CA ARG A 164 9.64 2.72 -12.05
C ARG A 164 8.54 2.20 -12.95
N TRP A 165 7.81 3.08 -13.63
CA TRP A 165 6.77 2.66 -14.57
C TRP A 165 7.36 1.75 -15.67
N ASP A 166 7.05 0.46 -15.60
CA ASP A 166 7.66 -0.57 -16.44
C ASP A 166 6.96 -0.62 -17.80
N THR A 167 7.62 -0.11 -18.83
CA THR A 167 7.15 -0.12 -20.22
C THR A 167 7.56 -1.36 -21.02
N GLU A 168 8.35 -2.28 -20.44
CA GLU A 168 8.83 -3.47 -21.13
C GLU A 168 7.75 -4.57 -21.16
N TYR A 169 6.96 -4.68 -20.10
CA TYR A 169 5.92 -5.71 -19.97
C TYR A 169 4.54 -5.11 -19.77
N CYS A 170 3.52 -5.72 -20.38
CA CYS A 170 2.12 -5.34 -20.23
C CYS A 170 1.82 -3.88 -20.62
N ASP A 171 2.60 -3.32 -21.56
CA ASP A 171 2.45 -1.95 -22.08
C ASP A 171 2.49 -0.83 -21.01
N GLY A 172 3.08 -1.11 -19.84
CA GLY A 172 3.09 -0.19 -18.71
C GLY A 172 2.79 -0.87 -17.38
N GLY A 173 2.57 -0.06 -16.35
CA GLY A 173 2.22 -0.47 -15.01
C GLY A 173 3.44 -0.68 -14.12
N LEU A 174 3.27 -0.43 -12.83
CA LEU A 174 4.22 -0.80 -11.79
C LEU A 174 4.12 -2.31 -11.55
N ARG A 175 5.26 -2.89 -11.20
CA ARG A 175 5.29 -4.22 -10.58
C ARG A 175 4.87 -4.10 -9.13
N TRP A 176 4.42 -5.20 -8.55
CA TRP A 176 4.16 -5.26 -7.12
C TRP A 176 5.45 -4.95 -6.35
N GLN A 177 6.48 -5.77 -6.52
CA GLN A 177 7.74 -5.58 -5.83
C GLN A 177 8.64 -4.54 -6.51
N ILE A 178 9.43 -3.83 -5.70
CA ILE A 178 10.39 -2.82 -6.17
C ILE A 178 11.68 -3.48 -6.65
N PHE A 179 12.15 -4.45 -5.88
CA PHE A 179 13.44 -5.10 -6.08
C PHE A 179 13.29 -6.42 -6.85
N SER A 180 14.14 -6.63 -7.86
CA SER A 180 13.96 -7.73 -8.82
C SER A 180 14.14 -9.14 -8.23
N TRP A 181 14.78 -9.26 -7.06
CA TRP A 181 14.95 -10.53 -6.35
C TRP A 181 13.82 -10.84 -5.36
N ASN A 182 12.87 -9.91 -5.16
CA ASN A 182 11.73 -10.18 -4.29
C ASN A 182 10.69 -11.05 -5.01
N ASN A 183 10.10 -11.99 -4.27
CA ASN A 183 9.01 -12.80 -4.78
C ASN A 183 7.81 -11.91 -5.12
N GLY A 184 7.25 -12.06 -6.31
CA GLY A 184 6.17 -11.19 -6.79
C GLY A 184 6.64 -10.03 -7.66
N TYR A 185 7.95 -9.88 -7.94
CA TYR A 185 8.43 -8.92 -8.92
C TYR A 185 7.87 -9.17 -10.33
N ASP A 186 7.54 -10.43 -10.66
CA ASP A 186 6.88 -10.82 -11.91
C ASP A 186 5.35 -10.63 -11.89
N TYR A 187 4.80 -10.01 -10.86
CA TYR A 187 3.38 -9.72 -10.71
C TYR A 187 3.12 -8.21 -10.78
N LYS A 188 2.12 -7.79 -11.55
CA LYS A 188 1.57 -6.42 -11.52
C LYS A 188 0.21 -6.50 -10.84
N ASN A 189 0.07 -5.82 -9.70
CA ASN A 189 -1.15 -5.85 -8.90
C ASN A 189 -1.88 -4.50 -8.93
N SER A 190 -3.18 -4.53 -8.67
CA SER A 190 -4.03 -3.35 -8.68
C SER A 190 -3.73 -2.39 -7.54
N ILE A 191 -3.29 -2.89 -6.38
CA ILE A 191 -3.02 -2.01 -5.24
C ILE A 191 -1.82 -1.08 -5.49
N SER A 192 -0.73 -1.57 -6.10
CA SER A 192 0.41 -0.71 -6.45
C SER A 192 -0.01 0.42 -7.40
N GLN A 193 -0.88 0.10 -8.35
CA GLN A 193 -1.46 1.08 -9.26
C GLN A 193 -2.41 2.05 -8.56
N ALA A 194 -3.27 1.54 -7.67
CA ALA A 194 -4.25 2.33 -6.96
C ALA A 194 -3.59 3.34 -6.02
N CYS A 195 -2.52 2.94 -5.30
CA CYS A 195 -1.71 3.84 -4.51
C CYS A 195 -1.06 4.94 -5.36
N PHE A 196 -0.40 4.55 -6.46
CA PHE A 196 0.26 5.51 -7.36
C PHE A 196 -0.74 6.49 -7.99
N PHE A 197 -1.87 5.98 -8.49
CA PHE A 197 -2.95 6.75 -9.07
C PHE A 197 -3.56 7.73 -8.06
N ALA A 198 -3.92 7.24 -6.87
CA ALA A 198 -4.51 8.08 -5.83
C ALA A 198 -3.53 9.16 -5.33
N LEU A 199 -2.25 8.81 -5.17
CA LEU A 199 -1.23 9.77 -4.78
C LEU A 199 -1.02 10.85 -5.85
N GLY A 200 -0.92 10.47 -7.13
CA GLY A 200 -0.83 11.42 -8.23
C GLY A 200 -2.05 12.34 -8.33
N ALA A 201 -3.26 11.78 -8.25
CA ALA A 201 -4.49 12.56 -8.29
C ALA A 201 -4.59 13.57 -7.13
N ARG A 202 -4.22 13.15 -5.92
CA ARG A 202 -4.21 14.00 -4.72
C ARG A 202 -3.14 15.07 -4.77
N LEU A 203 -1.94 14.75 -5.26
CA LEU A 203 -0.89 15.74 -5.50
C LEU A 203 -1.31 16.76 -6.56
N ALA A 204 -1.99 16.34 -7.63
CA ALA A 204 -2.56 17.26 -8.62
C ALA A 204 -3.59 18.21 -7.98
N LEU A 205 -4.52 17.66 -7.19
CA LEU A 205 -5.53 18.44 -6.48
C LEU A 205 -4.92 19.41 -5.46
N TYR A 206 -3.92 18.97 -4.70
CA TYR A 206 -3.28 19.77 -3.65
C TYR A 206 -2.39 20.88 -4.21
N THR A 207 -1.57 20.56 -5.22
CA THR A 207 -0.54 21.47 -5.76
C THR A 207 -1.00 22.28 -6.96
N GLY A 208 -2.04 21.82 -7.66
CA GLY A 208 -2.45 22.37 -8.96
C GLY A 208 -1.51 22.02 -10.12
N ASN A 209 -0.55 21.11 -9.92
CA ASN A 209 0.41 20.72 -10.96
C ASN A 209 -0.16 19.62 -11.87
N GLN A 210 -0.25 19.97 -13.16
CA GLN A 210 -0.83 19.11 -14.20
C GLN A 210 -0.05 17.79 -14.41
N THR A 211 1.26 17.76 -14.21
CA THR A 211 2.05 16.54 -14.43
C THR A 211 1.58 15.37 -13.55
N TYR A 212 1.17 15.65 -12.32
CA TYR A 212 0.61 14.61 -11.45
C TYR A 212 -0.72 14.06 -11.99
N ALA A 213 -1.57 14.94 -12.54
CA ALA A 213 -2.83 14.55 -13.18
C ALA A 213 -2.61 13.72 -14.45
N ASP A 214 -1.61 14.07 -15.26
CA ASP A 214 -1.27 13.33 -16.49
C ASP A 214 -0.81 11.89 -16.16
N TRP A 215 -0.04 11.72 -15.10
CA TRP A 215 0.34 10.40 -14.60
C TRP A 215 -0.83 9.62 -13.99
N ALA A 216 -1.74 10.31 -13.30
CA ALA A 216 -2.96 9.69 -12.78
C ALA A 216 -3.86 9.20 -13.93
N GLU A 217 -4.02 9.99 -14.99
CA GLU A 217 -4.71 9.57 -16.23
C GLU A 217 -4.02 8.37 -16.87
N LYS A 218 -2.69 8.40 -17.00
CA LYS A 218 -1.91 7.27 -17.53
C LYS A 218 -2.12 5.98 -16.74
N ALA A 219 -2.12 6.06 -15.40
CA ALA A 219 -2.34 4.91 -14.54
C ALA A 219 -3.77 4.36 -14.67
N TRP A 220 -4.76 5.25 -14.73
CA TRP A 220 -6.16 4.88 -14.96
C TRP A 220 -6.37 4.18 -16.31
N ASP A 221 -5.88 4.78 -17.39
CA ASP A 221 -6.08 4.25 -18.74
C ASP A 221 -5.40 2.88 -18.86
N TRP A 222 -4.21 2.70 -18.27
CA TRP A 222 -3.56 1.39 -18.20
C TRP A 222 -4.42 0.34 -17.49
N MET A 223 -4.99 0.66 -16.31
CA MET A 223 -5.87 -0.25 -15.55
C MET A 223 -7.10 -0.71 -16.35
N ILE A 224 -7.63 0.16 -17.22
CA ILE A 224 -8.73 -0.15 -18.14
C ILE A 224 -8.25 -1.02 -19.30
N ASP A 225 -7.10 -0.69 -19.90
CA ASP A 225 -6.58 -1.37 -21.08
C ASP A 225 -6.24 -2.83 -20.79
N ILE A 226 -5.56 -3.08 -19.67
CA ILE A 226 -5.19 -4.43 -19.22
C ILE A 226 -6.30 -5.15 -18.44
N LYS A 227 -7.50 -4.55 -18.33
CA LYS A 227 -8.72 -5.16 -17.77
C LYS A 227 -8.68 -5.48 -16.28
N PHE A 228 -7.78 -4.87 -15.51
CA PHE A 228 -7.87 -4.92 -14.05
C PHE A 228 -9.12 -4.21 -13.55
N ILE A 229 -9.55 -3.13 -14.21
CA ILE A 229 -10.89 -2.59 -14.06
C ILE A 229 -11.80 -3.17 -15.14
N ASN A 230 -12.80 -3.91 -14.72
CA ASN A 230 -13.80 -4.47 -15.62
C ASN A 230 -14.84 -3.41 -15.99
N THR A 231 -14.96 -3.05 -17.25
CA THR A 231 -15.88 -1.96 -17.68
C THR A 231 -17.36 -2.36 -17.76
N THR A 232 -17.71 -3.61 -17.43
CA THR A 232 -19.09 -4.09 -17.41
C THR A 232 -19.68 -4.01 -16.00
N ASN A 233 -18.96 -4.49 -14.99
CA ASN A 233 -19.40 -4.53 -13.59
C ASN A 233 -18.62 -3.57 -12.68
N TRP A 234 -17.57 -2.93 -13.20
CA TRP A 234 -16.68 -2.00 -12.49
C TRP A 234 -15.96 -2.60 -11.29
N TYR A 235 -15.76 -3.92 -11.32
CA TYR A 235 -14.91 -4.62 -10.37
C TYR A 235 -13.44 -4.30 -10.65
N VAL A 236 -12.67 -4.19 -9.57
CA VAL A 236 -11.21 -4.03 -9.61
C VAL A 236 -10.60 -5.36 -9.17
N TYR A 237 -10.07 -6.12 -10.14
CA TYR A 237 -9.42 -7.41 -9.91
C TYR A 237 -8.02 -7.24 -9.32
N ASP A 238 -7.43 -8.31 -8.81
CA ASP A 238 -6.21 -8.21 -8.01
C ASP A 238 -4.94 -7.93 -8.81
N GLY A 239 -4.79 -8.55 -9.99
CA GLY A 239 -3.60 -8.35 -10.81
C GLY A 239 -3.37 -9.46 -11.83
N ALA A 240 -2.15 -9.52 -12.37
CA ALA A 240 -1.71 -10.57 -13.28
C ALA A 240 -0.18 -10.69 -13.35
N SER A 241 0.32 -11.86 -13.77
CA SER A 241 1.75 -12.08 -13.99
C SER A 241 2.21 -11.55 -15.35
N VAL A 242 3.39 -10.91 -15.37
CA VAL A 242 4.04 -10.44 -16.61
C VAL A 242 4.39 -11.57 -17.56
N ASN A 243 4.56 -12.79 -17.06
CA ASN A 243 4.84 -13.99 -17.86
C ASN A 243 3.68 -14.35 -18.80
N THR A 244 2.47 -13.87 -18.49
CA THR A 244 1.26 -14.02 -19.31
C THR A 244 0.91 -12.74 -20.07
N ASN A 245 1.85 -11.79 -20.16
CA ASN A 245 1.60 -10.42 -20.63
C ASN A 245 0.38 -9.77 -19.94
N CYS A 246 0.20 -10.06 -18.66
CA CYS A 246 -0.93 -9.62 -17.84
C CYS A 246 -2.34 -10.02 -18.37
N THR A 247 -2.44 -11.04 -19.21
CA THR A 247 -3.72 -11.47 -19.81
C THR A 247 -4.50 -12.48 -18.96
N VAL A 248 -3.82 -13.22 -18.08
CA VAL A 248 -4.45 -14.15 -17.13
C VAL A 248 -4.62 -13.44 -15.80
N LEU A 249 -5.82 -12.91 -15.59
CA LEU A 249 -6.16 -12.13 -14.39
C LEU A 249 -6.33 -13.03 -13.16
N THR A 250 -5.86 -12.55 -12.02
CA THR A 250 -6.25 -13.02 -10.70
C THR A 250 -7.57 -12.35 -10.32
N PRO A 251 -8.70 -13.08 -10.29
CA PRO A 251 -10.03 -12.47 -10.25
C PRO A 251 -10.49 -12.07 -8.84
N TYR A 252 -9.62 -12.12 -7.84
CA TYR A 252 -9.97 -11.74 -6.47
C TYR A 252 -10.35 -10.26 -6.39
N GLN A 253 -11.34 -9.98 -5.56
CA GLN A 253 -11.83 -8.64 -5.29
C GLN A 253 -11.57 -8.34 -3.82
N PHE A 254 -10.66 -7.42 -3.59
CA PHE A 254 -10.31 -6.92 -2.27
C PHE A 254 -10.74 -5.46 -2.15
N THR A 255 -11.27 -5.07 -0.99
CA THR A 255 -11.89 -3.75 -0.83
C THR A 255 -10.93 -2.60 -1.09
N TYR A 256 -9.66 -2.74 -0.69
CA TYR A 256 -8.62 -1.72 -0.86
C TYR A 256 -8.27 -1.41 -2.34
N ASN A 257 -8.37 -2.37 -3.26
CA ASN A 257 -8.13 -2.18 -4.69
C ASN A 257 -9.17 -1.21 -5.25
N ALA A 258 -10.45 -1.47 -4.97
CA ALA A 258 -11.54 -0.59 -5.37
C ALA A 258 -11.47 0.76 -4.65
N GLY A 259 -11.20 0.75 -3.35
CA GLY A 259 -11.14 1.96 -2.54
C GLY A 259 -10.05 2.94 -2.99
N GLY A 260 -8.85 2.46 -3.35
CA GLY A 260 -7.77 3.31 -3.84
C GLY A 260 -8.11 3.95 -5.19
N MET A 261 -8.73 3.18 -6.09
CA MET A 261 -9.23 3.72 -7.37
C MET A 261 -10.37 4.72 -7.16
N ILE A 262 -11.26 4.52 -6.19
CA ILE A 262 -12.30 5.48 -5.82
C ILE A 262 -11.68 6.78 -5.31
N LEU A 263 -10.69 6.68 -4.42
CA LEU A 263 -9.99 7.84 -3.85
C LEU A 263 -9.37 8.71 -4.94
N GLY A 264 -8.60 8.09 -5.86
CA GLY A 264 -7.97 8.80 -6.96
C GLY A 264 -8.98 9.39 -7.96
N ALA A 265 -10.05 8.65 -8.29
CA ALA A 265 -11.09 9.14 -9.20
C ALA A 265 -11.85 10.35 -8.61
N ALA A 266 -12.11 10.35 -7.31
CA ALA A 266 -12.71 11.48 -6.62
C ALA A 266 -11.80 12.72 -6.60
N ALA A 267 -10.50 12.53 -6.36
CA ALA A 267 -9.52 13.62 -6.44
C ALA A 267 -9.41 14.18 -7.87
N MET A 268 -9.36 13.33 -8.89
CA MET A 268 -9.37 13.76 -10.29
C MET A 268 -10.67 14.46 -10.69
N TYR A 269 -11.82 14.00 -10.21
CA TYR A 269 -13.10 14.67 -10.45
C TYR A 269 -13.09 16.08 -9.86
N ASN A 270 -12.64 16.25 -8.63
CA ASN A 270 -12.55 17.57 -8.01
C ASN A 270 -11.51 18.47 -8.70
N TYR A 271 -10.36 17.91 -9.10
CA TYR A 271 -9.32 18.66 -9.80
C TYR A 271 -9.77 19.13 -11.20
N THR A 272 -10.46 18.28 -11.96
CA THR A 272 -10.83 18.53 -13.37
C THR A 272 -12.24 19.07 -13.58
N GLU A 273 -13.13 18.87 -12.62
CA GLU A 273 -14.58 19.09 -12.70
C GLU A 273 -15.24 18.41 -13.93
N SER A 274 -14.58 17.40 -14.51
CA SER A 274 -15.03 16.80 -15.77
C SER A 274 -16.09 15.73 -15.58
N GLN A 275 -17.04 15.65 -16.52
CA GLN A 275 -18.05 14.60 -16.55
C GLN A 275 -17.44 13.20 -16.66
N VAL A 276 -16.32 13.07 -17.38
CA VAL A 276 -15.61 11.78 -17.54
C VAL A 276 -15.16 11.24 -16.19
N TRP A 277 -14.52 12.06 -15.36
CA TRP A 277 -14.08 11.64 -14.03
C TRP A 277 -15.25 11.41 -13.07
N LYS A 278 -16.34 12.17 -13.22
CA LYS A 278 -17.59 11.91 -12.49
C LYS A 278 -18.16 10.52 -12.81
N ASP A 279 -18.29 10.18 -14.10
CA ASP A 279 -18.85 8.90 -14.53
C ASP A 279 -17.95 7.73 -14.09
N ARG A 280 -16.62 7.89 -14.20
CA ARG A 280 -15.64 6.92 -13.69
C ARG A 280 -15.82 6.66 -12.19
N LEU A 281 -15.94 7.71 -11.39
CA LEU A 281 -16.18 7.61 -9.95
C LEU A 281 -17.51 6.91 -9.64
N ASP A 282 -18.62 7.36 -10.23
CA ASP A 282 -19.96 6.81 -9.95
C ASP A 282 -20.05 5.32 -10.31
N ASN A 283 -19.37 4.93 -11.37
CA ASN A 283 -19.26 3.54 -11.79
C ASN A 283 -18.44 2.68 -10.81
N LEU A 284 -17.30 3.17 -10.34
CA LEU A 284 -16.52 2.48 -9.29
C LEU A 284 -17.29 2.35 -7.97
N VAL A 285 -18.01 3.40 -7.56
CA VAL A 285 -18.91 3.35 -6.39
C VAL A 285 -19.97 2.27 -6.59
N THR A 286 -20.53 2.16 -7.80
CA THR A 286 -21.49 1.10 -8.13
C THR A 286 -20.85 -0.29 -8.06
N GLY A 287 -19.66 -0.48 -8.63
CA GLY A 287 -18.92 -1.75 -8.57
C GLY A 287 -18.57 -2.16 -7.12
N SER A 288 -18.20 -1.20 -6.28
CA SER A 288 -17.85 -1.44 -4.87
C SER A 288 -19.01 -1.99 -4.01
N LYS A 289 -20.25 -1.90 -4.49
CA LYS A 289 -21.42 -2.46 -3.78
C LYS A 289 -21.31 -3.97 -3.56
N VAL A 290 -20.49 -4.68 -4.33
CA VAL A 290 -20.18 -6.10 -4.13
C VAL A 290 -19.64 -6.39 -2.73
N PHE A 291 -18.95 -5.43 -2.10
CA PHE A 291 -18.37 -5.58 -0.77
C PHE A 291 -19.37 -5.41 0.36
N PHE A 292 -20.65 -5.13 0.08
CA PHE A 292 -21.68 -4.95 1.10
C PHE A 292 -22.65 -6.13 1.09
N THR A 293 -22.54 -6.96 2.12
CA THR A 293 -23.29 -8.20 2.27
C THR A 293 -24.22 -8.14 3.49
N GLY A 294 -24.64 -9.31 3.99
CA GLY A 294 -25.55 -9.45 5.11
C GLY A 294 -27.03 -9.36 4.70
N PRO A 295 -27.97 -9.42 5.66
CA PRO A 295 -29.41 -9.52 5.37
C PRO A 295 -29.99 -8.39 4.53
N HIS A 296 -29.35 -7.22 4.55
CA HIS A 296 -29.76 -6.03 3.81
C HIS A 296 -28.74 -5.57 2.76
N ASN A 297 -27.71 -6.37 2.45
CA ASN A 297 -26.62 -6.03 1.52
C ASN A 297 -25.98 -4.66 1.82
N ASN A 298 -25.73 -4.36 3.09
CA ASN A 298 -25.26 -3.04 3.55
C ASN A 298 -24.13 -3.11 4.58
N ILE A 299 -23.58 -4.30 4.86
CA ILE A 299 -22.48 -4.49 5.82
C ILE A 299 -21.21 -4.84 5.04
N MET A 300 -20.16 -4.02 5.21
CA MET A 300 -18.89 -4.19 4.51
C MET A 300 -18.21 -5.53 4.85
N THR A 301 -17.69 -6.22 3.83
CA THR A 301 -17.16 -7.59 3.88
C THR A 301 -16.04 -7.77 2.85
N GLU A 302 -14.92 -8.39 3.22
CA GLU A 302 -13.94 -8.90 2.27
C GLU A 302 -14.46 -10.16 1.56
N VAL A 303 -15.08 -9.96 0.41
CA VAL A 303 -15.73 -11.05 -0.35
C VAL A 303 -14.78 -12.17 -0.77
N ALA A 304 -13.49 -11.88 -0.90
CA ALA A 304 -12.48 -12.86 -1.29
C ALA A 304 -12.14 -13.86 -0.17
N CYS A 305 -12.25 -13.48 1.11
CA CYS A 305 -11.69 -14.27 2.22
C CYS A 305 -12.59 -14.41 3.46
N GLU A 306 -13.48 -13.44 3.76
CA GLU A 306 -14.25 -13.46 5.03
C GLU A 306 -15.24 -14.62 5.05
N SER A 307 -15.94 -14.86 3.94
CA SER A 307 -17.01 -15.88 3.86
C SER A 307 -16.51 -17.32 4.05
N VAL A 308 -15.22 -17.55 3.83
CA VAL A 308 -14.55 -18.85 3.95
C VAL A 308 -13.53 -18.89 5.10
N GLY A 309 -13.38 -17.80 5.84
CA GLY A 309 -12.48 -17.72 7.00
C GLY A 309 -11.01 -17.86 6.65
N THR A 310 -10.58 -17.38 5.47
CA THR A 310 -9.18 -17.52 5.00
C THR A 310 -8.42 -16.20 4.96
N CYS A 311 -8.95 -15.14 5.57
CA CYS A 311 -8.29 -13.85 5.55
C CYS A 311 -6.93 -13.93 6.24
N ASN A 312 -5.90 -13.38 5.59
CA ASN A 312 -4.57 -13.27 6.18
C ASN A 312 -4.41 -11.95 6.99
N VAL A 313 -3.22 -11.73 7.55
CA VAL A 313 -2.91 -10.56 8.39
C VAL A 313 -3.15 -9.24 7.64
N ASP A 314 -2.73 -9.15 6.37
CA ASP A 314 -2.92 -7.97 5.54
C ASP A 314 -4.42 -7.73 5.28
N GLU A 315 -5.13 -8.78 4.87
CA GLU A 315 -6.54 -8.73 4.47
C GLU A 315 -7.47 -8.33 5.63
N HIS A 316 -7.06 -8.55 6.87
CA HIS A 316 -7.79 -8.06 8.04
C HIS A 316 -7.90 -6.54 8.10
N SER A 317 -7.01 -5.80 7.43
CA SER A 317 -6.98 -4.34 7.45
C SER A 317 -7.71 -3.70 6.26
N PHE A 318 -8.01 -4.44 5.19
CA PHE A 318 -8.44 -3.85 3.91
C PHE A 318 -9.72 -3.01 4.01
N LYS A 319 -10.71 -3.47 4.80
CA LYS A 319 -11.94 -2.71 5.08
C LYS A 319 -11.69 -1.36 5.73
N ALA A 320 -10.61 -1.20 6.50
CA ALA A 320 -10.24 0.09 7.09
C ALA A 320 -10.06 1.14 5.99
N TYR A 321 -9.37 0.76 4.92
CA TYR A 321 -9.02 1.67 3.84
C TYR A 321 -10.22 2.00 2.97
N LEU A 322 -11.05 1.00 2.62
CA LEU A 322 -12.29 1.28 1.89
C LEU A 322 -13.21 2.19 2.71
N SER A 323 -13.34 1.96 4.01
CA SER A 323 -14.16 2.80 4.90
C SER A 323 -13.71 4.26 4.87
N ARG A 324 -12.42 4.50 5.11
CA ARG A 324 -11.79 5.83 5.07
C ARG A 324 -11.95 6.50 3.71
N TRP A 325 -11.65 5.79 2.63
CA TRP A 325 -11.63 6.36 1.29
C TRP A 325 -13.03 6.64 0.73
N LEU A 326 -14.03 5.83 1.09
CA LEU A 326 -15.44 6.11 0.81
C LEU A 326 -15.96 7.32 1.57
N ALA A 327 -15.52 7.55 2.81
CA ALA A 327 -15.82 8.77 3.55
C ALA A 327 -15.16 9.98 2.86
N ASN A 328 -13.85 9.91 2.64
CA ASN A 328 -13.06 11.01 2.06
C ASN A 328 -13.56 11.45 0.68
N MET A 329 -13.98 10.52 -0.19
CA MET A 329 -14.50 10.89 -1.51
C MET A 329 -15.71 11.85 -1.42
N THR A 330 -16.51 11.78 -0.36
CA THR A 330 -17.69 12.65 -0.22
C THR A 330 -17.30 14.12 -0.05
N LYS A 331 -16.08 14.42 0.44
CA LYS A 331 -15.56 15.80 0.54
C LYS A 331 -15.25 16.38 -0.83
N TRP A 332 -14.83 15.54 -1.77
CA TRP A 332 -14.44 15.94 -3.13
C TRP A 332 -15.55 15.75 -4.16
N ALA A 333 -16.48 14.84 -3.90
CA ALA A 333 -17.62 14.51 -4.74
C ALA A 333 -18.91 14.46 -3.89
N PRO A 334 -19.46 15.61 -3.44
CA PRO A 334 -20.55 15.64 -2.47
C PRO A 334 -21.84 14.92 -2.92
N HIS A 335 -22.05 14.78 -4.25
CA HIS A 335 -23.19 14.04 -4.80
C HIS A 335 -23.21 12.56 -4.41
N THR A 336 -22.07 12.00 -3.98
CA THR A 336 -21.95 10.60 -3.55
C THR A 336 -22.41 10.36 -2.10
N TYR A 337 -22.51 11.41 -1.28
CA TYR A 337 -22.76 11.32 0.17
C TYR A 337 -24.01 10.49 0.51
N ASN A 338 -25.16 10.86 -0.07
CA ASN A 338 -26.44 10.18 0.18
C ASN A 338 -26.46 8.73 -0.32
N THR A 339 -25.57 8.39 -1.27
CA THR A 339 -25.46 7.04 -1.80
C THR A 339 -24.65 6.15 -0.87
N ILE A 340 -23.55 6.67 -0.31
CA ILE A 340 -22.58 5.83 0.42
C ILE A 340 -22.77 5.82 1.94
N MET A 341 -23.20 6.93 2.53
CA MET A 341 -23.33 7.04 3.99
C MET A 341 -24.25 5.98 4.61
N PRO A 342 -25.38 5.57 3.99
CA PRO A 342 -26.18 4.46 4.53
C PRO A 342 -25.39 3.15 4.72
N TYR A 343 -24.45 2.85 3.82
CA TYR A 343 -23.59 1.66 3.91
C TYR A 343 -22.53 1.81 4.99
N LEU A 344 -21.90 2.98 5.09
CA LEU A 344 -20.90 3.26 6.13
C LEU A 344 -21.52 3.20 7.53
N ARG A 345 -22.69 3.82 7.70
CA ARG A 345 -23.46 3.81 8.96
C ARG A 345 -23.83 2.40 9.38
N ALA A 346 -24.44 1.62 8.49
CA ALA A 346 -24.83 0.24 8.78
C ALA A 346 -23.62 -0.63 9.14
N SER A 347 -22.51 -0.49 8.40
CA SER A 347 -21.26 -1.20 8.69
C SER A 347 -20.66 -0.79 10.03
N SER A 348 -20.70 0.50 10.39
CA SER A 348 -20.17 0.99 11.67
C SER A 348 -20.93 0.44 12.88
N ILE A 349 -22.26 0.38 12.81
CA ILE A 349 -23.09 -0.24 13.86
C ILE A 349 -22.77 -1.73 13.97
N ALA A 350 -22.64 -2.43 12.84
CA ALA A 350 -22.31 -3.84 12.81
C ALA A 350 -20.91 -4.13 13.38
N ALA A 351 -19.92 -3.28 13.06
CA ALA A 351 -18.59 -3.32 13.62
C ALA A 351 -18.63 -3.07 15.14
N ALA A 352 -19.24 -2.00 15.62
CA ALA A 352 -19.32 -1.70 17.06
C ALA A 352 -19.90 -2.87 17.89
N LYS A 353 -20.92 -3.56 17.37
CA LYS A 353 -21.57 -4.70 18.03
C LYS A 353 -20.66 -5.91 18.27
N GLN A 354 -19.66 -6.13 17.44
CA GLN A 354 -18.77 -7.28 17.61
C GLN A 354 -17.60 -7.01 18.56
N CYS A 355 -17.38 -5.75 18.96
CA CYS A 355 -16.27 -5.33 19.83
C CYS A 355 -16.50 -5.72 21.30
N VAL A 356 -16.46 -7.02 21.56
CA VAL A 356 -16.61 -7.65 22.89
C VAL A 356 -15.47 -8.62 23.21
N GLY A 357 -14.44 -8.63 22.35
CA GLY A 357 -13.31 -9.54 22.38
C GLY A 357 -12.17 -9.13 23.30
N GLY A 358 -11.11 -9.92 23.28
CA GLY A 358 -9.87 -9.63 24.00
C GLY A 358 -9.96 -9.77 25.53
N LYS A 359 -8.84 -9.45 26.20
CA LYS A 359 -8.75 -9.46 27.67
C LYS A 359 -9.51 -8.29 28.30
N ASN A 360 -9.58 -7.17 27.60
CA ASN A 360 -10.29 -5.95 28.00
C ASN A 360 -11.80 -5.99 27.67
N LYS A 361 -12.31 -7.05 27.02
CA LYS A 361 -13.72 -7.25 26.66
C LYS A 361 -14.32 -6.19 25.74
N ARG A 362 -13.46 -5.52 24.97
CA ARG A 362 -13.85 -4.49 23.99
C ARG A 362 -13.08 -4.54 22.67
N MET A 363 -12.20 -5.52 22.48
CA MET A 363 -11.49 -5.68 21.19
C MET A 363 -12.46 -6.09 20.08
N CYS A 364 -12.24 -5.52 18.91
CA CYS A 364 -12.97 -5.80 17.68
C CYS A 364 -12.36 -6.98 16.88
N GLY A 365 -13.21 -7.86 16.37
CA GLY A 365 -12.98 -8.76 15.23
C GLY A 365 -13.38 -8.15 13.88
N LEU A 366 -13.45 -8.99 12.85
CA LEU A 366 -13.57 -8.58 11.45
C LEU A 366 -14.91 -8.90 10.80
N ILE A 367 -15.56 -10.00 11.15
CA ILE A 367 -16.78 -10.48 10.47
C ILE A 367 -18.01 -9.78 11.06
N TRP A 368 -18.37 -8.64 10.48
CA TRP A 368 -19.42 -7.76 11.02
C TRP A 368 -20.85 -8.25 10.70
N ASN A 369 -21.03 -9.06 9.66
CA ASN A 369 -22.35 -9.47 9.18
C ASN A 369 -23.06 -10.53 10.03
N ASN A 370 -22.35 -11.16 10.98
CA ASN A 370 -22.89 -12.20 11.87
C ASN A 370 -23.32 -11.65 13.25
N GLY A 371 -23.07 -10.35 13.52
CA GLY A 371 -23.48 -9.69 14.77
C GLY A 371 -22.87 -10.26 16.06
N THR A 372 -21.89 -11.15 15.94
CA THR A 372 -21.19 -11.80 17.06
C THR A 372 -19.68 -11.66 16.86
N TYR A 373 -18.94 -11.59 17.97
CA TYR A 373 -17.49 -11.57 17.92
C TYR A 373 -16.96 -12.87 17.30
N ASP A 374 -16.14 -12.73 16.27
CA ASP A 374 -15.67 -13.85 15.44
C ASP A 374 -14.46 -14.61 16.03
N GLY A 375 -13.97 -14.18 17.20
CA GLY A 375 -12.80 -14.78 17.84
C GLY A 375 -11.46 -14.17 17.43
N THR A 376 -11.43 -13.27 16.45
CA THR A 376 -10.21 -12.66 15.92
C THR A 376 -9.93 -11.30 16.56
N THR A 377 -8.66 -10.94 16.70
CA THR A 377 -8.23 -9.63 17.21
C THR A 377 -6.85 -9.33 16.66
N GLY A 378 -6.64 -8.11 16.22
CA GLY A 378 -5.36 -7.63 15.72
C GLY A 378 -5.43 -6.17 15.29
N VAL A 379 -4.31 -5.68 14.74
CA VAL A 379 -4.16 -4.31 14.25
C VAL A 379 -5.18 -4.05 13.13
N GLY A 380 -5.19 -4.87 12.07
CA GLY A 380 -6.18 -4.77 11.00
C GLY A 380 -7.63 -4.69 11.46
N GLN A 381 -8.05 -5.55 12.39
CA GLN A 381 -9.42 -5.54 12.92
C GLN A 381 -9.75 -4.25 13.69
N GLN A 382 -8.83 -3.78 14.55
CA GLN A 382 -9.05 -2.52 15.27
C GLN A 382 -9.05 -1.33 14.31
N MET A 383 -8.14 -1.29 13.34
CA MET A 383 -8.12 -0.23 12.31
C MET A 383 -9.43 -0.22 11.53
N ALA A 384 -9.91 -1.38 11.09
CA ALA A 384 -11.15 -1.47 10.33
C ALA A 384 -12.36 -0.97 11.11
N ALA A 385 -12.49 -1.36 12.39
CA ALA A 385 -13.57 -0.91 13.26
C ALA A 385 -13.47 0.59 13.61
N LEU A 386 -12.27 1.10 13.82
CA LEU A 386 -12.03 2.51 14.12
C LEU A 386 -12.37 3.40 12.92
N GLU A 387 -11.84 3.10 11.74
CA GLU A 387 -12.05 3.88 10.51
C GLU A 387 -13.53 3.94 10.11
N ILE A 388 -14.25 2.80 10.15
CA ILE A 388 -15.69 2.79 9.83
C ILE A 388 -16.53 3.56 10.86
N THR A 389 -16.09 3.59 12.12
CA THR A 389 -16.76 4.36 13.18
C THR A 389 -16.55 5.85 12.96
N MET A 390 -15.30 6.28 12.71
CA MET A 390 -14.94 7.68 12.46
C MET A 390 -15.53 8.22 11.16
N ALA A 391 -15.76 7.38 10.15
CA ALA A 391 -16.40 7.76 8.89
C ALA A 391 -17.77 8.46 9.09
N ASN A 392 -18.47 8.21 10.21
CA ASN A 392 -19.72 8.91 10.53
C ASN A 392 -19.53 10.40 10.84
N LEU A 393 -18.32 10.85 11.20
CA LEU A 393 -17.98 12.25 11.45
C LEU A 393 -17.65 13.03 10.18
N ILE A 394 -17.65 12.38 9.01
CA ILE A 394 -17.26 13.04 7.75
C ILE A 394 -18.15 14.25 7.44
N GLY A 395 -19.44 14.22 7.77
CA GLY A 395 -20.35 15.36 7.55
C GLY A 395 -19.86 16.65 8.21
N ASP A 396 -19.41 16.55 9.45
CA ASP A 396 -19.00 17.68 10.30
C ASP A 396 -17.53 18.12 10.08
N SER A 397 -16.75 17.31 9.39
CA SER A 397 -15.30 17.51 9.28
C SER A 397 -14.92 18.55 8.21
N ALA A 398 -13.82 19.28 8.42
CA ALA A 398 -13.36 20.32 7.50
C ALA A 398 -12.94 19.72 6.14
N ALA A 399 -13.10 20.44 5.02
CA ALA A 399 -12.58 19.93 3.75
C ALA A 399 -11.04 19.82 3.76
N PRO A 400 -10.45 18.81 3.10
CA PRO A 400 -9.01 18.72 2.91
C PRO A 400 -8.42 20.01 2.33
N PHE A 401 -7.32 20.47 2.91
CA PHE A 401 -6.56 21.62 2.48
C PHE A 401 -5.84 21.36 1.16
N THR A 402 -5.59 22.45 0.43
CA THR A 402 -4.73 22.51 -0.76
C THR A 402 -3.66 23.57 -0.53
N ALA A 403 -2.59 23.57 -1.32
CA ALA A 403 -1.48 24.52 -1.15
C ALA A 403 -1.94 25.99 -1.19
N ASP A 404 -2.96 26.30 -2.00
CA ASP A 404 -3.56 27.62 -2.14
C ASP A 404 -4.67 27.94 -1.13
N ARG A 405 -5.08 26.97 -0.29
CA ARG A 405 -6.18 27.12 0.68
C ARG A 405 -5.76 26.92 2.13
N GLY A 406 -4.50 27.19 2.46
CA GLY A 406 -4.00 27.15 3.84
C GLY A 406 -3.35 25.83 4.24
N GLY A 407 -3.00 24.97 3.27
CA GLY A 407 -2.09 23.86 3.50
C GLY A 407 -0.71 24.38 3.94
N THR A 408 -0.17 23.82 5.02
CA THR A 408 1.02 24.36 5.70
C THR A 408 2.30 23.57 5.45
N SER A 409 2.17 22.28 5.09
CA SER A 409 3.32 21.43 4.79
C SER A 409 4.05 21.92 3.55
N GLN A 410 5.37 22.07 3.65
CA GLN A 410 6.21 22.45 2.50
C GLN A 410 6.40 21.28 1.54
N GLY A 411 6.44 21.58 0.25
CA GLY A 411 6.70 20.60 -0.80
C GLY A 411 8.17 20.49 -1.16
N ASP A 412 8.53 19.38 -1.79
CA ASP A 412 9.79 19.16 -2.49
C ASP A 412 9.48 18.51 -3.85
N PRO A 413 9.24 19.31 -4.91
CA PRO A 413 8.92 18.79 -6.24
C PRO A 413 10.00 17.87 -6.82
N GLY A 414 11.26 18.01 -6.37
CA GLY A 414 12.39 17.18 -6.76
C GLY A 414 12.72 16.05 -5.79
N GLY A 415 11.86 15.79 -4.80
CA GLY A 415 12.07 14.79 -3.77
C GLY A 415 12.22 13.37 -4.34
N GLY A 416 12.90 12.50 -3.59
CA GLY A 416 13.19 11.11 -3.99
C GLY A 416 14.66 10.80 -4.28
N GLY A 417 15.56 11.76 -4.03
CA GLY A 417 17.01 11.57 -4.20
C GLY A 417 17.48 11.62 -5.65
N SER A 418 18.80 11.47 -5.84
CA SER A 418 19.42 11.49 -7.18
C SER A 418 19.29 10.16 -7.94
N ASP A 419 18.83 9.11 -7.27
CA ASP A 419 18.70 7.73 -7.74
C ASP A 419 17.22 7.33 -7.90
N LEU A 420 16.41 8.24 -8.44
CA LEU A 420 14.99 7.98 -8.73
C LEU A 420 14.81 6.67 -9.51
N GLY A 421 13.94 5.83 -8.98
CA GLY A 421 13.54 4.56 -9.60
C GLY A 421 14.51 3.42 -9.34
N ARG A 422 15.39 3.58 -8.34
CA ARG A 422 16.28 2.55 -7.85
C ARG A 422 15.55 1.23 -7.58
N ASN A 423 15.99 0.19 -8.29
CA ASN A 423 15.59 -1.20 -8.11
C ASN A 423 16.71 -2.07 -7.49
N THR A 424 17.78 -1.43 -7.03
CA THR A 424 18.94 -2.04 -6.35
C THR A 424 19.44 -1.09 -5.26
N PRO A 425 19.39 -1.42 -3.94
CA PRO A 425 19.83 -0.50 -2.91
C PRO A 425 21.30 -0.13 -3.13
N LYS A 426 21.63 1.15 -2.94
CA LYS A 426 23.03 1.58 -2.96
C LYS A 426 23.75 0.77 -1.90
N GLY A 427 24.71 -0.06 -2.31
CA GLY A 427 25.53 -0.82 -1.38
C GLY A 427 26.19 0.12 -0.36
N PRO A 428 26.60 -0.36 0.82
CA PRO A 428 27.52 0.38 1.66
C PRO A 428 28.69 0.90 0.81
N ASP A 429 29.21 2.08 1.11
CA ASP A 429 30.38 2.63 0.42
C ASP A 429 31.62 1.79 0.80
N TYR A 430 31.74 0.63 0.17
CA TYR A 430 32.89 -0.25 0.34
C TYR A 430 34.09 0.35 -0.39
N ARG A 431 35.27 0.26 0.23
CA ARG A 431 36.51 0.55 -0.48
C ARG A 431 36.60 -0.35 -1.73
N PRO A 432 37.19 0.13 -2.83
CA PRO A 432 37.41 -0.70 -4.02
C PRO A 432 38.10 -2.01 -3.64
N ILE A 433 37.58 -3.12 -4.17
CA ILE A 433 38.16 -4.45 -3.98
C ILE A 433 39.56 -4.45 -4.61
N ASN A 434 40.60 -4.65 -3.80
CA ASN A 434 41.98 -4.63 -4.27
C ASN A 434 42.47 -6.04 -4.66
N GLY A 435 43.70 -6.12 -5.18
CA GLY A 435 44.29 -7.41 -5.58
C GLY A 435 44.43 -8.40 -4.43
N GLY A 436 44.69 -7.93 -3.21
CA GLY A 436 44.77 -8.76 -2.00
C GLY A 436 43.42 -9.37 -1.62
N ASP A 437 42.34 -8.59 -1.70
CA ASP A 437 40.99 -9.07 -1.44
C ASP A 437 40.58 -10.16 -2.43
N ARG A 438 40.88 -9.96 -3.73
CA ARG A 438 40.62 -10.96 -4.78
C ARG A 438 41.42 -12.24 -4.58
N PHE A 439 42.69 -12.11 -4.21
CA PHE A 439 43.55 -13.25 -3.94
C PHE A 439 43.07 -14.04 -2.72
N GLY A 440 42.73 -13.35 -1.62
CA GLY A 440 42.16 -13.96 -0.43
C GLY A 440 40.84 -14.68 -0.72
N ALA A 441 39.93 -14.04 -1.47
CA ALA A 441 38.66 -14.65 -1.88
C ALA A 441 38.88 -15.90 -2.74
N ALA A 442 39.83 -15.88 -3.68
CA ALA A 442 40.16 -17.04 -4.52
C ALA A 442 40.67 -18.21 -3.68
N ILE A 443 41.60 -17.97 -2.73
CA ILE A 443 42.09 -19.01 -1.82
C ILE A 443 40.94 -19.59 -1.00
N LEU A 444 40.11 -18.74 -0.41
CA LEU A 444 38.98 -19.18 0.41
C LEU A 444 38.00 -20.03 -0.41
N THR A 445 37.73 -19.62 -1.65
CA THR A 445 36.87 -20.35 -2.58
C THR A 445 37.44 -21.71 -2.93
N ILE A 446 38.74 -21.79 -3.23
CA ILE A 446 39.44 -23.06 -3.50
C ILE A 446 39.38 -23.98 -2.29
N LEU A 447 39.60 -23.46 -1.08
CA LEU A 447 39.54 -24.25 0.16
C LEU A 447 38.13 -24.79 0.41
N VAL A 448 37.08 -24.00 0.19
CA VAL A 448 35.68 -24.45 0.32
C VAL A 448 35.35 -25.51 -0.74
N ILE A 449 35.78 -25.32 -1.99
CA ILE A 449 35.57 -26.33 -3.03
C ILE A 449 36.32 -27.62 -2.67
N ALA A 450 37.58 -27.51 -2.24
CA ALA A 450 38.39 -28.66 -1.85
C ALA A 450 37.80 -29.40 -0.63
N SER A 451 37.24 -28.69 0.35
CA SER A 451 36.60 -29.30 1.51
C SER A 451 35.30 -30.02 1.14
N VAL A 452 34.48 -29.43 0.28
CA VAL A 452 33.26 -30.07 -0.24
C VAL A 452 33.60 -31.31 -1.05
N VAL A 453 34.56 -31.23 -1.97
CA VAL A 453 35.03 -32.38 -2.76
C VAL A 453 35.64 -33.45 -1.86
N GLY A 454 36.42 -33.06 -0.86
CA GLY A 454 36.99 -33.97 0.13
C GLY A 454 35.92 -34.68 0.96
N ALA A 455 34.88 -33.96 1.41
CA ALA A 455 33.76 -34.53 2.15
C ALA A 455 32.94 -35.50 1.30
N ILE A 456 32.66 -35.16 0.03
CA ILE A 456 32.01 -36.07 -0.93
C ILE A 456 32.89 -37.31 -1.14
N GLY A 457 34.19 -37.13 -1.34
CA GLY A 457 35.13 -38.24 -1.48
C GLY A 457 35.15 -39.16 -0.26
N PHE A 458 35.14 -38.60 0.95
CA PHE A 458 35.06 -39.34 2.20
C PHE A 458 33.75 -40.11 2.36
N LEU A 459 32.61 -39.49 2.06
CA LEU A 459 31.29 -40.13 2.12
C LEU A 459 31.13 -41.28 1.11
N LEU A 460 31.89 -41.25 0.02
CA LEU A 460 31.89 -42.29 -1.01
C LEU A 460 32.92 -43.41 -0.75
N LEU A 461 33.71 -43.33 0.33
CA LEU A 461 34.55 -44.44 0.75
C LEU A 461 33.68 -45.53 1.37
N ASP A 462 33.84 -46.75 0.86
CA ASP A 462 33.09 -47.92 1.31
C ASP A 462 33.90 -48.66 2.37
N GLU A 463 33.48 -48.54 3.63
CA GLU A 463 34.13 -49.20 4.78
C GLU A 463 33.92 -50.73 4.80
N THR A 464 33.07 -51.28 3.92
CA THR A 464 32.78 -52.72 3.88
C THR A 464 33.68 -53.51 2.92
N THR A 465 34.49 -52.82 2.11
CA THR A 465 35.42 -53.49 1.18
C THR A 465 36.82 -53.58 1.78
N GLY A 466 37.48 -54.74 1.66
CA GLY A 466 38.86 -54.98 2.13
C GLY A 466 39.96 -54.23 1.33
N GLN A 467 39.58 -53.24 0.52
CA GLN A 467 40.51 -52.43 -0.27
C GLN A 467 40.88 -51.16 0.49
N GLY A 468 42.17 -50.85 0.58
CA GLY A 468 42.64 -49.63 1.25
C GLY A 468 42.09 -48.34 0.60
N PRO A 469 41.95 -47.23 1.33
CA PRO A 469 41.30 -46.00 0.87
C PRO A 469 41.82 -45.46 -0.46
N MET A 470 43.14 -45.56 -0.70
CA MET A 470 43.78 -45.12 -1.95
C MET A 470 43.40 -45.96 -3.18
N ALA A 471 43.04 -47.23 -3.01
CA ALA A 471 42.59 -48.09 -4.10
C ALA A 471 41.16 -47.74 -4.52
N GLN A 472 40.27 -47.46 -3.55
CA GLN A 472 38.90 -47.02 -3.81
C GLN A 472 38.86 -45.64 -4.48
N VAL A 473 39.68 -44.68 -4.02
CA VAL A 473 39.81 -43.35 -4.63
C VAL A 473 40.35 -43.44 -6.06
N LYS A 474 41.31 -44.32 -6.34
CA LYS A 474 41.76 -44.59 -7.72
C LYS A 474 40.66 -45.18 -8.59
N GLY A 475 39.84 -46.07 -8.04
CA GLY A 475 38.64 -46.62 -8.69
C GLY A 475 37.66 -45.52 -9.07
N LEU A 476 37.27 -44.67 -8.11
CA LEU A 476 36.43 -43.50 -8.32
C LEU A 476 37.01 -42.52 -9.35
N TYR A 477 38.31 -42.23 -9.28
CA TYR A 477 38.99 -41.35 -10.24
C TYR A 477 39.03 -41.96 -11.65
N SER A 478 39.19 -43.28 -11.78
CA SER A 478 39.14 -43.98 -13.07
C SER A 478 37.72 -43.99 -13.66
N SER A 479 36.69 -44.16 -12.83
CA SER A 479 35.28 -44.05 -13.21
C SER A 479 34.91 -42.61 -13.59
N ALA A 480 35.41 -41.62 -12.86
CA ALA A 480 35.24 -40.20 -13.17
C ALA A 480 35.96 -39.80 -14.46
N LYS A 481 37.17 -40.32 -14.73
CA LYS A 481 37.87 -40.12 -16.02
C LYS A 481 37.07 -40.68 -17.20
N GLY A 482 36.35 -41.78 -17.01
CA GLY A 482 35.39 -42.31 -17.98
C GLY A 482 34.19 -41.39 -18.22
N PHE A 483 33.80 -40.61 -17.21
CA PHE A 483 32.74 -39.60 -17.28
C PHE A 483 33.23 -38.25 -17.87
N TYR A 484 34.48 -37.87 -17.63
CA TYR A 484 35.07 -36.65 -18.17
C TYR A 484 35.31 -36.71 -19.69
N SER A 485 35.47 -37.90 -20.29
CA SER A 485 35.54 -38.04 -21.74
C SER A 485 34.18 -37.84 -22.43
N SER A 486 33.06 -37.96 -21.71
CA SER A 486 31.71 -37.69 -22.22
C SER A 486 31.17 -36.31 -21.82
N ALA A 487 31.72 -35.67 -20.77
CA ALA A 487 31.30 -34.34 -20.29
C ALA A 487 32.13 -33.16 -20.84
N SER A 488 33.29 -33.40 -21.47
CA SER A 488 34.13 -32.34 -22.05
C SER A 488 33.47 -31.59 -23.23
N ALA A 489 32.39 -32.13 -23.80
CA ALA A 489 31.58 -31.44 -24.80
C ALA A 489 30.60 -30.42 -24.20
N ALA A 490 30.30 -30.48 -22.89
CA ALA A 490 29.29 -29.63 -22.24
C ALA A 490 29.89 -28.48 -21.41
N ILE A 491 31.17 -28.54 -21.02
CA ILE A 491 31.80 -27.54 -20.16
C ILE A 491 32.40 -26.38 -20.97
N THR A 492 32.85 -26.64 -22.20
CA THR A 492 33.42 -25.60 -23.09
C THR A 492 32.37 -24.57 -23.56
N THR A 493 31.08 -24.92 -23.53
CA THR A 493 29.96 -24.01 -23.87
C THR A 493 29.54 -23.08 -22.73
N LEU A 494 29.83 -23.43 -21.48
CA LEU A 494 29.53 -22.58 -20.30
C LEU A 494 30.60 -21.53 -20.03
N ALA A 495 31.85 -21.77 -20.40
CA ALA A 495 32.96 -20.83 -20.22
C ALA A 495 33.04 -19.72 -21.30
N ALA A 496 32.27 -19.83 -22.39
CA ALA A 496 32.31 -18.90 -23.52
C ALA A 496 31.08 -17.97 -23.64
N GLY A 497 30.18 -17.95 -22.66
CA GLY A 497 29.08 -16.96 -22.61
C GLY A 497 28.03 -17.09 -23.72
N GLY A 498 27.57 -18.30 -24.02
CA GLY A 498 26.46 -18.53 -24.96
C GLY A 498 25.09 -18.65 -24.27
N ASP A 499 24.12 -17.89 -24.75
CA ASP A 499 22.74 -17.76 -24.27
C ASP A 499 21.96 -19.08 -24.05
N LEU A 500 20.91 -18.98 -23.22
CA LEU A 500 19.93 -19.99 -22.76
C LEU A 500 19.25 -20.87 -23.83
N ALA A 501 19.57 -20.77 -25.12
CA ALA A 501 18.91 -21.51 -26.19
C ALA A 501 19.30 -23.00 -26.27
N ALA A 502 20.46 -23.41 -25.72
CA ALA A 502 20.93 -24.80 -25.81
C ALA A 502 20.19 -25.78 -24.87
N ALA A 503 19.61 -25.29 -23.77
CA ALA A 503 18.89 -26.12 -22.79
C ALA A 503 17.52 -26.61 -23.32
N ALA A 504 16.90 -25.86 -24.25
CA ALA A 504 15.61 -26.23 -24.86
C ALA A 504 15.73 -27.39 -25.88
N ALA A 505 16.88 -27.50 -26.58
CA ALA A 505 17.11 -28.56 -27.57
C ALA A 505 17.34 -29.94 -26.91
N ALA A 506 17.91 -29.99 -25.70
CA ALA A 506 18.16 -31.24 -24.99
C ALA A 506 16.88 -31.88 -24.41
N ARG A 507 15.85 -31.09 -24.09
CA ARG A 507 14.54 -31.61 -23.61
C ARG A 507 13.73 -32.27 -24.73
N ARG A 508 13.89 -31.87 -26.00
CA ARG A 508 13.15 -32.47 -27.13
C ARG A 508 13.61 -33.89 -27.51
N LYS A 509 14.83 -34.31 -27.13
CA LYS A 509 15.37 -35.64 -27.46
C LYS A 509 15.13 -36.72 -26.39
N ARG A 510 14.58 -36.38 -25.23
CA ARG A 510 14.32 -37.35 -24.14
C ARG A 510 12.94 -38.01 -24.20
N SER A 511 12.13 -37.73 -25.23
CA SER A 511 10.78 -38.30 -25.39
C SER A 511 10.68 -39.55 -26.29
N GLU A 512 11.79 -40.05 -26.87
CA GLU A 512 11.76 -41.15 -27.84
C GLU A 512 12.27 -42.50 -27.33
N LYS A 513 12.49 -42.67 -26.02
CA LYS A 513 13.06 -43.93 -25.51
C LYS A 513 12.42 -44.43 -24.21
N GLU A 514 11.11 -44.58 -24.23
CA GLU A 514 10.41 -45.49 -23.31
C GLU A 514 9.06 -45.90 -23.94
N LYS A 515 9.03 -47.07 -24.57
CA LYS A 515 7.81 -47.83 -24.83
C LYS A 515 7.98 -49.22 -24.24
N GLY A 516 7.12 -49.56 -23.30
CA GLY A 516 6.92 -50.92 -22.83
C GLY A 516 6.04 -50.98 -21.59
N VAL A 517 4.73 -50.86 -21.76
CA VAL A 517 3.69 -51.82 -21.28
C VAL A 517 2.34 -51.34 -21.85
N VAL A 518 1.59 -52.30 -22.39
CA VAL A 518 0.30 -52.17 -23.11
C VAL A 518 -0.87 -52.17 -22.11
N VAL A 519 -1.97 -51.45 -22.39
CA VAL A 519 -3.36 -51.98 -22.48
C VAL A 519 -4.41 -50.85 -22.69
N ASN A 520 -5.22 -51.09 -23.73
CA ASN A 520 -6.62 -50.69 -24.03
C ASN A 520 -7.06 -49.25 -24.37
N GLU A 521 -7.33 -49.12 -25.68
CA GLU A 521 -8.62 -48.82 -26.34
C GLU A 521 -9.21 -47.40 -26.36
N LYS A 522 -9.53 -47.03 -27.62
CA LYS A 522 -10.57 -46.11 -28.14
C LYS A 522 -10.27 -44.60 -28.08
N ALA A 523 -9.94 -44.01 -29.23
CA ALA A 523 -10.96 -43.46 -30.16
C ALA A 523 -10.33 -42.66 -31.32
N VAL A 524 -10.73 -43.06 -32.53
CA VAL A 524 -11.19 -42.27 -33.70
C VAL A 524 -10.32 -41.12 -34.25
N ALA A 525 -10.02 -41.30 -35.54
CA ALA A 525 -9.35 -40.41 -36.48
C ALA A 525 -10.19 -39.24 -36.99
N ASN A 526 -9.52 -38.16 -37.44
CA ASN A 526 -9.62 -37.53 -38.78
C ASN A 526 -8.86 -36.19 -38.77
N SER A 527 -7.76 -36.04 -39.52
CA SER A 527 -7.60 -35.66 -40.96
C SER A 527 -7.19 -34.18 -41.09
N ARG A 528 -5.92 -33.88 -41.46
CA ARG A 528 -5.43 -33.34 -42.76
C ARG A 528 -6.06 -31.98 -43.13
N ASP A 529 -5.32 -30.89 -43.37
CA ASP A 529 -4.34 -30.59 -44.42
C ASP A 529 -3.55 -29.31 -44.01
N SER A 530 -2.27 -29.02 -44.29
CA SER A 530 -1.40 -28.99 -45.49
C SER A 530 -1.14 -27.57 -46.03
N GLY A 531 0.14 -27.17 -46.09
CA GLY A 531 0.71 -26.06 -46.89
C GLY A 531 0.96 -24.75 -46.12
N SER A 532 2.09 -24.05 -46.19
CA SER A 532 3.17 -24.00 -47.19
C SER A 532 4.46 -23.36 -46.61
N ASN A 533 5.58 -23.63 -47.31
CA ASN A 533 6.95 -23.17 -47.04
C ASN A 533 7.18 -21.67 -47.29
N GLY A 534 8.16 -21.09 -46.57
CA GLY A 534 8.86 -19.86 -46.94
C GLY A 534 10.07 -19.62 -46.04
N SER A 535 11.27 -19.68 -46.61
CA SER A 535 12.56 -19.77 -45.93
C SER A 535 13.42 -18.50 -46.06
N LEU A 536 14.14 -18.18 -44.98
CA LEU A 536 15.56 -17.77 -44.89
C LEU A 536 16.04 -16.31 -45.08
N GLN A 537 17.09 -16.04 -44.26
CA GLN A 537 18.11 -14.98 -44.22
C GLN A 537 17.72 -13.65 -43.52
N GLY A 538 18.44 -13.11 -42.52
CA GLY A 538 19.80 -13.34 -42.03
C GLY A 538 20.67 -12.10 -42.30
N GLY A 539 20.97 -11.29 -41.27
CA GLY A 539 21.88 -10.14 -41.40
C GLY A 539 22.17 -9.47 -40.06
N SER A 540 23.44 -9.51 -39.67
CA SER A 540 24.02 -8.95 -38.44
C SER A 540 24.47 -7.50 -38.65
N SER A 541 24.45 -6.71 -37.55
CA SER A 541 25.55 -5.86 -37.04
C SER A 541 25.23 -4.38 -36.75
N ASN A 542 25.77 -3.98 -35.59
CA ASN A 542 26.33 -2.69 -35.17
C ASN A 542 25.55 -1.74 -34.24
N ASN A 543 26.15 -1.60 -33.05
CA ASN A 543 26.09 -0.52 -32.07
C ASN A 543 26.03 0.87 -32.71
N THR A 544 25.18 1.73 -32.14
CA THR A 544 25.51 3.08 -31.63
C THR A 544 24.29 3.64 -30.89
N SER A 545 24.47 4.12 -29.66
CA SER A 545 23.52 5.02 -28.98
C SER A 545 23.34 6.32 -29.78
N PRO A 546 22.15 6.93 -29.71
CA PRO A 546 22.12 8.32 -29.27
C PRO A 546 20.91 8.67 -28.38
N GLU A 547 21.16 9.62 -27.47
CA GLU A 547 20.25 10.67 -26.98
C GLU A 547 18.74 10.50 -27.22
N ALA A 548 17.99 10.33 -26.12
CA ALA A 548 16.54 10.47 -26.13
C ALA A 548 16.15 11.95 -26.25
N ALA A 549 16.09 12.43 -27.49
CA ALA A 549 15.40 13.67 -27.85
C ALA A 549 13.89 13.45 -27.83
N LEU A 550 13.18 14.36 -27.14
CA LEU A 550 11.74 14.56 -27.16
C LEU A 550 11.18 14.50 -28.60
N ILE A 551 10.37 13.48 -28.89
CA ILE A 551 9.49 13.47 -30.06
C ILE A 551 8.05 13.46 -29.58
N ALA A 552 7.47 14.67 -29.62
CA ALA A 552 6.04 14.89 -29.52
C ALA A 552 5.34 14.22 -30.70
N ASN A 553 4.52 13.20 -30.45
CA ASN A 553 3.58 12.71 -31.43
C ASN A 553 2.19 13.28 -31.14
N ARG A 554 1.76 14.14 -32.08
CA ARG A 554 0.47 14.82 -32.10
C ARG A 554 -0.66 13.80 -32.27
N SER A 555 -1.54 13.73 -31.28
CA SER A 555 -2.97 13.52 -31.52
C SER A 555 -3.74 14.43 -30.57
N ALA A 556 -3.72 15.72 -30.89
CA ALA A 556 -4.50 16.73 -30.19
C ALA A 556 -5.98 16.55 -30.56
N ARG A 557 -6.75 15.88 -29.71
CA ARG A 557 -8.20 16.14 -29.63
C ARG A 557 -8.37 17.42 -28.81
N HIS A 558 -8.93 18.44 -29.45
CA HIS A 558 -9.31 19.70 -28.83
C HIS A 558 -10.20 19.47 -27.60
N SER A 559 -9.64 19.63 -26.39
CA SER A 559 -10.43 20.12 -25.26
C SER A 559 -10.28 21.64 -25.23
N ARG A 560 -11.42 22.33 -25.29
CA ARG A 560 -11.46 23.78 -25.08
C ARG A 560 -10.93 24.06 -23.67
N ALA A 561 -9.86 24.84 -23.57
CA ALA A 561 -9.45 25.47 -22.32
C ALA A 561 -10.57 26.41 -21.87
N GLY A 562 -11.49 25.88 -21.04
CA GLY A 562 -12.44 26.67 -20.29
C GLY A 562 -11.67 27.47 -19.24
N ARG A 563 -12.01 28.76 -19.12
CA ARG A 563 -11.53 29.64 -18.04
C ARG A 563 -11.77 28.95 -16.69
N ARG A 564 -10.66 28.61 -16.01
CA ARG A 564 -10.62 28.11 -14.63
C ARG A 564 -11.36 29.09 -13.71
N ARG A 565 -12.30 28.59 -12.91
CA ARG A 565 -12.81 29.34 -11.76
C ARG A 565 -11.67 29.43 -10.74
N LEU A 566 -11.39 30.62 -10.20
CA LEU A 566 -10.46 30.81 -9.08
C LEU A 566 -11.02 30.30 -7.74
N SER A 567 -12.07 29.47 -7.76
CA SER A 567 -12.77 29.00 -6.57
C SER A 567 -13.07 27.51 -6.70
N ASN A 568 -12.17 26.69 -6.16
CA ASN A 568 -12.29 25.23 -6.03
C ASN A 568 -13.10 24.85 -4.77
N MET A 569 -14.19 25.57 -4.47
CA MET A 569 -15.12 25.10 -3.44
C MET A 569 -15.77 23.81 -3.93
N PRO A 570 -15.86 22.74 -3.12
CA PRO A 570 -16.55 21.53 -3.54
C PRO A 570 -18.01 21.88 -3.86
N VAL A 571 -18.46 21.52 -5.06
CA VAL A 571 -19.83 21.77 -5.50
C VAL A 571 -20.79 20.95 -4.65
N GLY A 572 -21.61 21.62 -3.83
CA GLY A 572 -22.83 21.03 -3.29
C GLY A 572 -22.80 20.46 -1.88
N TRP A 573 -21.91 20.89 -0.98
CA TRP A 573 -22.10 20.60 0.45
C TRP A 573 -23.34 21.32 1.00
N PRO A 574 -24.34 20.60 1.55
CA PRO A 574 -25.43 21.23 2.28
C PRO A 574 -24.89 21.69 3.64
N GLN A 575 -24.80 23.01 3.83
CA GLN A 575 -24.45 23.71 5.08
C GLN A 575 -23.03 23.50 5.61
N ASN A 576 -22.20 24.53 5.47
CA ASN A 576 -21.15 24.80 6.46
C ASN A 576 -21.22 26.31 6.82
N PRO A 577 -21.38 26.70 8.09
CA PRO A 577 -21.42 28.11 8.47
C PRO A 577 -20.08 28.76 8.11
N SER A 578 -20.17 29.89 7.42
CA SER A 578 -19.04 30.77 7.19
C SER A 578 -18.34 31.08 8.53
N LEU A 579 -17.02 30.87 8.57
CA LEU A 579 -16.12 31.47 9.56
C LEU A 579 -16.46 32.97 9.64
N ARG A 580 -17.15 33.37 10.71
CA ARG A 580 -17.38 34.77 11.02
C ARG A 580 -16.05 35.43 11.34
N ASN A 581 -15.78 36.53 10.64
CA ASN A 581 -14.75 37.51 10.95
C ASN A 581 -14.66 37.78 12.46
N SER A 582 -13.58 37.34 13.10
CA SER A 582 -13.07 37.98 14.31
C SER A 582 -12.40 39.28 13.88
N VAL A 583 -13.15 40.37 13.95
CA VAL A 583 -12.63 41.74 13.90
C VAL A 583 -11.66 41.90 15.07
N VAL A 584 -10.38 42.07 14.76
CA VAL A 584 -9.39 42.57 15.71
C VAL A 584 -9.75 44.04 15.96
N VAL A 585 -10.29 44.33 17.14
CA VAL A 585 -10.39 45.68 17.67
C VAL A 585 -8.98 46.10 18.05
N VAL A 586 -8.32 46.86 17.16
CA VAL A 586 -7.11 47.61 17.53
C VAL A 586 -7.57 48.76 18.41
N ALA A 587 -7.21 48.69 19.69
CA ALA A 587 -7.31 49.83 20.59
C ALA A 587 -6.16 50.81 20.25
N GLU A 588 -6.49 51.90 19.56
CA GLU A 588 -5.58 53.05 19.45
C GLU A 588 -5.62 53.86 20.75
N SER A 589 -4.48 53.89 21.44
CA SER A 589 -4.19 54.84 22.51
C SER A 589 -3.94 56.22 21.91
N SER A 590 -4.68 57.20 22.42
CA SER A 590 -4.54 58.63 22.15
C SER A 590 -3.19 59.20 22.61
N SER A 591 -2.53 59.96 21.74
CA SER A 591 -1.65 61.05 22.16
C SER A 591 -1.83 62.25 21.23
N ALA A 592 -2.05 63.40 21.88
CA ALA A 592 -2.53 64.66 21.33
C ALA A 592 -1.50 65.43 20.47
N GLY A 593 -2.05 66.37 19.69
CA GLY A 593 -1.33 67.46 19.02
C GLY A 593 -2.04 67.83 17.72
N ALA A 594 -3.05 68.72 17.74
CA ALA A 594 -2.92 70.12 17.28
C ALA A 594 -2.52 70.20 15.78
N SER A 595 -3.26 70.80 14.86
CA SER A 595 -4.18 71.93 14.94
C SER A 595 -4.87 72.17 13.59
N THR A 596 -6.02 72.84 13.66
CA THR A 596 -6.54 73.87 12.74
C THR A 596 -6.99 73.54 11.31
N GLU A 597 -8.31 73.77 11.14
CA GLU A 597 -8.97 74.45 10.01
C GLU A 597 -9.06 73.69 8.66
N GLY A 598 -10.22 73.56 8.01
CA GLY A 598 -11.56 74.07 8.27
C GLY A 598 -12.50 73.67 7.13
N SER A 599 -13.79 73.84 7.39
CA SER A 599 -14.81 74.21 6.39
C SER A 599 -15.17 73.21 5.26
N SER A 600 -16.33 72.58 5.46
CA SER A 600 -17.54 72.77 4.62
C SER A 600 -17.84 71.78 3.49
N ASN A 601 -19.00 71.15 3.69
CA ASN A 601 -20.10 70.89 2.76
C ASN A 601 -20.13 69.64 1.86
N ARG A 602 -21.12 68.80 2.22
CA ARG A 602 -22.28 68.34 1.43
C ARG A 602 -22.06 67.56 0.13
N ALA A 603 -22.66 66.36 0.16
CA ALA A 603 -23.55 65.77 -0.84
C ALA A 603 -22.93 65.33 -2.17
N LEU A 604 -22.80 64.01 -2.34
CA LEU A 604 -23.78 63.15 -3.02
C LEU A 604 -23.54 61.68 -2.67
#